data_AF-A0A968PE19-F1
#
_entry.id   AF-A0A968PE19-F1
#
_cell.length_a   1.000
_cell.length_b   1.000
_cell.length_c   1.000
_cell.angle_alpha   90.00
_cell.angle_beta   90.00
_cell.angle_gamma   90.00
#
_symmetry.space_group_name_H-M   'P 1'
#
loop_
_entity.id
_entity.type
_entity.pdbx_description
1 polymer ?
#
loop_
_entity_poly.entity_id
_entity_poly.type
_entity_poly.pdbx_seq_one_letter_code
_entity_poly.pdbx_strand_id
1 'polypeptide(L)'
;MGASLQALFARVGGGIYTKAADVGADLVGKVEAGIPEDDARNPATIADNVGDNVGDVAGMGADLYESYYGAILASMALAAAAAVRLNLDAASALALVVAPAALAGLGILCSIFSMSWSAPKKARP
;
A
#
# COMPACT_ATOMS: atom_id res chain seq x y z
N MET A 1 11.47 -10.20 -0.37
CA MET A 1 12.87 -9.82 -0.63
C MET A 1 12.99 -8.74 -1.71
N GLY A 2 12.58 -8.96 -2.95
CA GLY A 2 12.62 -7.90 -3.98
C GLY A 2 11.64 -6.74 -3.72
N ALA A 3 10.36 -7.06 -3.53
CA ALA A 3 9.31 -6.09 -3.24
C ALA A 3 9.59 -5.27 -1.96
N SER A 4 10.16 -5.90 -0.93
CA SER A 4 10.43 -5.30 0.39
C SER A 4 11.54 -4.27 0.36
N LEU A 5 12.58 -4.51 -0.45
CA LEU A 5 13.64 -3.54 -0.63
C LEU A 5 13.13 -2.29 -1.36
N GLN A 6 12.35 -2.48 -2.43
CA GLN A 6 11.78 -1.37 -3.19
C GLN A 6 10.76 -0.58 -2.35
N ALA A 7 9.88 -1.28 -1.61
CA ALA A 7 8.89 -0.65 -0.73
C ALA A 7 9.57 0.18 0.37
N LEU A 8 10.66 -0.32 0.95
CA LEU A 8 11.45 0.42 1.93
C LEU A 8 11.94 1.75 1.35
N PHE A 9 12.56 1.74 0.16
CA PHE A 9 13.06 2.97 -0.46
C PHE A 9 11.94 3.91 -0.89
N ALA A 10 10.85 3.39 -1.45
CA ALA A 10 9.70 4.21 -1.84
C ALA A 10 9.06 4.90 -0.64
N ARG A 11 8.86 4.17 0.47
CA ARG A 11 8.23 4.69 1.69
C ARG A 11 9.13 5.66 2.44
N VAL A 12 10.42 5.35 2.60
CA VAL A 12 11.37 6.24 3.28
C VAL A 12 11.64 7.48 2.43
N GLY A 13 11.91 7.30 1.14
CA GLY A 13 12.17 8.41 0.22
C GLY A 13 10.98 9.35 0.08
N GLY A 14 9.78 8.80 -0.20
CA GLY A 14 8.56 9.58 -0.30
C GLY A 14 8.13 10.19 1.02
N GLY A 15 8.29 9.48 2.14
CA GLY A 15 7.99 9.98 3.48
C GLY A 15 8.86 11.16 3.89
N ILE A 16 10.16 11.11 3.60
CA ILE A 16 11.07 12.26 3.83
C ILE A 16 10.65 13.45 2.96
N TYR A 17 10.38 13.22 1.67
CA TYR A 17 9.99 14.29 0.75
C TYR A 17 8.70 14.97 1.20
N THR A 18 7.63 14.20 1.45
CA THR A 18 6.32 14.75 1.82
C THR A 18 6.37 15.45 3.17
N LYS A 19 6.99 14.86 4.20
CA LYS A 19 7.00 15.47 5.54
C LYS A 19 7.94 16.65 5.67
N ALA A 20 9.01 16.72 4.87
CA ALA A 20 9.81 17.94 4.80
C ALA A 20 9.03 19.10 4.15
N ALA A 21 8.25 18.81 3.10
CA ALA A 21 7.48 19.80 2.38
C ALA A 21 6.25 20.30 3.17
N ASP A 22 5.43 19.37 3.66
CA ASP A 22 4.24 19.59 4.52
C ASP A 22 4.58 20.47 5.73
N VAL A 23 5.55 20.02 6.55
CA VAL A 23 5.96 20.77 7.76
C VAL A 23 6.54 22.14 7.42
N GLY A 24 7.30 22.27 6.32
CA GLY A 24 7.85 23.55 5.89
C GLY A 24 6.78 24.51 5.38
N ALA A 25 5.83 24.01 4.58
CA ALA A 25 4.72 24.78 4.03
C ALA A 25 3.81 25.29 5.14
N ASP A 26 3.48 24.43 6.09
CA ASP A 26 2.58 24.74 7.19
C ASP A 26 3.18 25.72 8.19
N LEU A 27 4.42 25.50 8.62
CA LEU A 27 5.03 26.38 9.62
C LEU A 27 5.23 27.80 9.06
N VAL A 28 5.83 27.93 7.88
CA VAL A 28 6.10 29.25 7.31
C VAL A 28 4.82 29.92 6.81
N GLY A 29 3.92 29.15 6.17
CA GLY A 29 2.66 29.67 5.65
C GLY A 29 1.67 30.04 6.74
N LYS A 30 1.26 29.06 7.55
CA LYS A 30 0.18 29.22 8.54
C LYS A 30 0.66 29.98 9.78
N VAL A 31 1.85 29.64 10.31
CA VAL A 31 2.30 30.15 11.61
C VAL A 31 3.04 31.48 11.49
N GLU A 32 3.96 31.62 10.54
CA GLU A 32 4.78 32.84 10.40
C GLU A 32 4.12 33.91 9.54
N ALA A 33 3.65 33.55 8.34
CA ALA A 33 3.07 34.49 7.38
C ALA A 33 1.57 34.72 7.58
N GLY A 34 0.89 33.86 8.34
CA GLY A 34 -0.55 33.95 8.60
C GLY A 34 -1.41 33.79 7.35
N ILE A 35 -0.91 33.10 6.33
CA ILE A 35 -1.66 32.79 5.10
C ILE A 35 -2.36 31.43 5.23
N PRO A 36 -3.46 31.21 4.49
CA PRO A 36 -4.14 29.91 4.48
C PRO A 36 -3.23 28.74 4.08
N GLU A 37 -3.64 27.55 4.48
CA GLU A 37 -3.13 26.27 3.95
C GLU A 37 -3.23 26.22 2.44
N ASP A 38 -2.26 25.56 1.78
CA ASP A 38 -2.22 25.39 0.32
C ASP A 38 -2.33 26.68 -0.49
N ASP A 39 -1.98 27.82 0.11
CA ASP A 39 -2.05 29.10 -0.58
C ASP A 39 -1.00 29.16 -1.71
N ALA A 40 -1.44 29.53 -2.91
CA ALA A 40 -0.58 29.60 -4.10
C ALA A 40 0.62 30.56 -3.97
N ARG A 41 0.60 31.47 -2.97
CA ARG A 41 1.73 32.36 -2.65
C ARG A 41 2.84 31.65 -1.89
N ASN A 42 2.56 30.52 -1.24
CA ASN A 42 3.54 29.72 -0.53
C ASN A 42 4.25 28.78 -1.52
N PRO A 43 5.56 28.97 -1.78
CA PRO A 43 6.29 28.18 -2.79
C PRO A 43 6.43 26.70 -2.41
N ALA A 44 6.22 26.33 -1.14
CA ALA A 44 6.33 24.95 -0.68
C ALA A 44 5.09 24.09 -1.01
N THR A 45 3.95 24.71 -1.35
CA THR A 45 2.68 23.99 -1.60
C THR A 45 2.73 23.02 -2.77
N ILE A 46 3.52 23.32 -3.81
CA ILE A 46 3.74 22.38 -4.91
C ILE A 46 4.49 21.14 -4.42
N ALA A 47 5.52 21.34 -3.59
CA ALA A 47 6.29 20.23 -3.06
C ALA A 47 5.47 19.39 -2.07
N ASP A 48 4.57 20.02 -1.32
CA ASP A 48 3.65 19.35 -0.41
C ASP A 48 2.69 18.41 -1.17
N ASN A 49 1.97 18.97 -2.14
CA ASN A 49 1.03 18.20 -2.98
C ASN A 49 1.73 17.12 -3.84
N VAL A 50 2.97 17.37 -4.29
CA VAL A 50 3.79 16.32 -4.93
C VAL A 50 4.15 15.26 -3.90
N GLY A 51 4.47 15.67 -2.68
CA GLY A 51 4.77 14.79 -1.56
C GLY A 51 3.64 13.83 -1.25
N ASP A 52 2.40 14.29 -1.18
CA ASP A 52 1.25 13.41 -0.92
C ASP A 52 1.16 12.26 -1.96
N ASN A 53 1.44 12.57 -3.23
CA ASN A 53 1.41 11.55 -4.28
C ASN A 53 2.62 10.60 -4.21
N VAL A 54 3.81 11.12 -3.87
CA VAL A 54 5.05 10.32 -3.84
C VAL A 54 5.16 9.48 -2.56
N GLY A 55 4.82 10.06 -1.41
CA GLY A 55 4.86 9.42 -0.10
C GLY A 55 3.57 8.65 0.19
N ASP A 56 2.47 9.37 0.30
CA ASP A 56 1.23 8.81 0.84
C ASP A 56 0.53 7.87 -0.15
N VAL A 57 0.67 8.10 -1.46
CA VAL A 57 0.12 7.19 -2.49
C VAL A 57 1.14 6.14 -2.92
N ALA A 58 2.25 6.54 -3.54
CA ALA A 58 3.20 5.57 -4.11
C ALA A 58 3.93 4.74 -3.03
N GLY A 59 4.33 5.38 -1.93
CA GLY A 59 4.95 4.69 -0.79
C GLY A 59 4.00 3.71 -0.11
N MET A 60 2.76 4.11 0.18
CA MET A 60 1.74 3.23 0.76
C MET A 60 1.37 2.08 -0.18
N GLY A 61 1.25 2.35 -1.48
CA GLY A 61 0.97 1.32 -2.48
C GLY A 61 2.06 0.24 -2.54
N ALA A 62 3.34 0.64 -2.46
CA ALA A 62 4.45 -0.30 -2.42
C ALA A 62 4.49 -1.11 -1.10
N ASP A 63 4.17 -0.48 0.03
CA ASP A 63 4.07 -1.12 1.35
C ASP A 63 2.98 -2.21 1.36
N LEU A 64 1.79 -1.90 0.86
CA LEU A 64 0.68 -2.84 0.75
C LEU A 64 0.99 -3.98 -0.21
N TYR A 65 1.59 -3.69 -1.37
CA TYR A 65 1.99 -4.71 -2.33
C TYR A 65 2.95 -5.71 -1.69
N GLU A 66 3.98 -5.23 -1.00
CA GLU A 66 4.93 -6.12 -0.36
C GLU A 66 4.30 -6.96 0.75
N SER A 67 3.53 -6.34 1.64
CA SER A 67 2.87 -7.06 2.74
C SER A 67 1.91 -8.13 2.21
N TYR A 68 1.16 -7.82 1.15
CA TYR A 68 0.20 -8.74 0.54
C TYR A 68 0.89 -9.98 -0.06
N TYR A 69 1.87 -9.79 -0.92
CA TYR A 69 2.59 -10.92 -1.53
C TYR A 69 3.49 -11.64 -0.51
N GLY A 70 4.06 -10.91 0.46
CA GLY A 70 4.84 -11.47 1.56
C GLY A 70 4.03 -12.46 2.39
N ALA A 71 2.80 -12.11 2.78
CA ALA A 71 1.91 -12.99 3.53
C ALA A 71 1.52 -14.26 2.75
N ILE A 72 1.19 -14.12 1.46
CA ILE A 72 0.83 -15.25 0.59
C ILE A 72 2.04 -16.19 0.46
N LEU A 73 3.20 -15.68 0.07
CA LEU A 73 4.40 -16.50 -0.15
C LEU A 73 4.90 -17.16 1.14
N ALA A 74 4.85 -16.47 2.28
CA ALA A 74 5.20 -17.06 3.58
C ALA A 74 4.26 -18.23 3.93
N SER A 75 2.96 -18.07 3.68
CA SER A 75 1.97 -19.12 3.91
C SER A 75 2.19 -20.32 2.97
N MET A 76 2.52 -20.07 1.70
CA MET A 76 2.85 -21.12 0.73
C MET A 76 4.12 -21.89 1.12
N ALA A 77 5.15 -21.18 1.59
CA ALA A 77 6.40 -21.80 2.05
C ALA A 77 6.17 -22.67 3.30
N LEU A 78 5.34 -22.19 4.24
CA LEU A 78 4.95 -22.96 5.42
C LEU A 78 4.15 -24.22 5.02
N ALA A 79 3.21 -24.09 4.09
CA ALA A 79 2.45 -25.21 3.54
C ALA A 79 3.36 -26.27 2.88
N ALA A 80 4.35 -25.84 2.10
CA ALA A 80 5.32 -26.74 1.48
C ALA A 80 6.16 -27.48 2.54
N ALA A 81 6.65 -26.77 3.56
CA ALA A 81 7.41 -27.39 4.66
C ALA A 81 6.57 -28.39 5.46
N ALA A 82 5.30 -28.06 5.72
CA ALA A 82 4.35 -28.94 6.41
C ALA A 82 4.05 -30.20 5.58
N ALA A 83 3.87 -30.07 4.27
CA ALA A 83 3.60 -31.20 3.38
C ALA A 83 4.75 -32.23 3.38
N VAL A 84 6.00 -31.77 3.36
CA VAL A 84 7.18 -32.64 3.49
C VAL A 84 7.20 -33.31 4.86
N ARG A 85 6.95 -32.57 5.94
CA ARG A 85 6.98 -33.12 7.31
C ARG A 85 5.91 -34.18 7.55
N LEU A 86 4.76 -34.03 6.92
CA LEU A 86 3.62 -34.94 7.05
C LEU A 86 3.65 -36.09 6.04
N ASN A 87 4.66 -36.17 5.16
CA ASN A 87 4.76 -37.14 4.06
C ASN A 87 3.48 -37.20 3.21
N LEU A 88 2.94 -36.04 2.88
CA LEU A 88 1.77 -35.93 2.00
C LEU A 88 2.09 -36.41 0.59
N ASP A 89 1.10 -37.00 -0.07
CA ASP A 89 1.19 -37.30 -1.49
C ASP A 89 1.25 -36.00 -2.32
N ALA A 90 1.71 -36.11 -3.57
CA ALA A 90 1.94 -34.94 -4.42
C ALA A 90 0.66 -34.10 -4.64
N ALA A 91 -0.52 -34.73 -4.70
CA ALA A 91 -1.76 -34.01 -4.96
C ALA A 91 -2.20 -33.19 -3.74
N SER A 92 -2.16 -33.78 -2.54
CA SER A 92 -2.51 -33.06 -1.30
C SER A 92 -1.49 -31.99 -0.92
N ALA A 93 -0.21 -32.24 -1.17
CA ALA A 93 0.85 -31.23 -1.00
C ALA A 93 0.63 -30.01 -1.90
N LEU A 94 0.32 -30.23 -3.19
CA LEU A 94 0.05 -29.15 -4.13
C LEU A 94 -1.20 -28.36 -3.74
N ALA A 95 -2.27 -29.04 -3.33
CA ALA A 95 -3.50 -28.40 -2.88
C ALA A 95 -3.24 -27.44 -1.69
N LEU A 96 -2.42 -27.87 -0.72
CA LEU A 96 -2.08 -27.06 0.46
C LEU A 96 -1.24 -25.83 0.11
N VAL A 97 -0.28 -25.98 -0.82
CA VAL A 97 0.58 -24.86 -1.28
C VAL A 97 -0.20 -23.84 -2.10
N VAL A 98 -1.19 -24.27 -2.89
CA VAL A 98 -2.00 -23.36 -3.72
C VAL A 98 -3.10 -22.65 -2.91
N ALA A 99 -3.55 -23.24 -1.80
CA ALA A 99 -4.67 -22.71 -1.01
C ALA A 99 -4.53 -21.23 -0.60
N PRO A 100 -3.37 -20.72 -0.11
CA PRO A 100 -3.23 -19.29 0.21
C PRO A 100 -3.41 -18.36 -0.99
N ALA A 101 -2.91 -18.75 -2.17
CA ALA A 101 -3.06 -17.97 -3.40
C ALA A 101 -4.50 -17.98 -3.91
N ALA A 102 -5.18 -19.12 -3.81
CA ALA A 102 -6.61 -19.22 -4.15
C ALA A 102 -7.47 -18.36 -3.22
N LEU A 103 -7.19 -18.38 -1.91
CA LEU A 103 -7.87 -17.53 -0.94
C LEU A 103 -7.65 -16.04 -1.22
N ALA A 104 -6.41 -15.65 -1.54
CA ALA A 104 -6.07 -14.30 -1.94
C ALA A 104 -6.86 -13.84 -3.19
N GLY A 105 -6.97 -14.72 -4.21
CA GLY A 105 -7.77 -14.47 -5.41
C GLY A 105 -9.27 -14.29 -5.14
N LEU A 106 -9.85 -15.14 -4.28
CA LEU A 106 -11.23 -14.97 -3.82
C LEU A 106 -11.42 -13.66 -3.07
N GLY A 107 -10.45 -13.28 -2.22
CA GLY A 107 -10.44 -12.00 -1.52
C GLY A 107 -10.53 -10.81 -2.48
N ILE A 108 -9.77 -10.81 -3.58
CA ILE A 108 -9.82 -9.76 -4.61
C ILE A 108 -11.23 -9.63 -5.19
N LEU A 109 -11.88 -10.76 -5.53
CA LEU A 109 -13.25 -10.76 -6.06
C LEU A 109 -14.26 -10.19 -5.05
N CYS A 110 -14.15 -10.58 -3.77
CA CYS A 110 -14.95 -10.04 -2.69
C CYS A 110 -14.73 -8.52 -2.52
N SER A 111 -13.49 -8.04 -2.61
CA SER A 111 -13.16 -6.61 -2.54
C SER A 111 -13.78 -5.83 -3.71
N ILE A 112 -13.70 -6.34 -4.94
CA ILE A 112 -14.34 -5.71 -6.12
C ILE A 112 -15.85 -5.56 -5.90
N PHE A 113 -16.49 -6.62 -5.40
CA PHE A 113 -17.92 -6.58 -5.11
C PHE A 113 -18.24 -5.56 -4.00
N SER A 114 -17.47 -5.57 -2.91
CA SER A 114 -17.64 -4.66 -1.77
C SER A 114 -17.48 -3.19 -2.17
N MET A 115 -16.45 -2.85 -2.95
CA MET A 115 -16.26 -1.48 -3.45
C MET A 115 -17.43 -1.03 -4.34
N SER A 116 -17.95 -1.92 -5.18
CA SER A 116 -19.09 -1.64 -6.05
C SER A 116 -20.38 -1.38 -5.26
N TRP A 117 -20.53 -2.04 -4.10
CA TRP A 117 -21.65 -1.83 -3.19
C TRP A 117 -21.52 -0.53 -2.38
N SER A 118 -20.31 -0.22 -1.92
CA SER A 118 -20.02 0.96 -1.10
C SER A 118 -19.90 2.25 -1.89
N ALA A 119 -19.75 2.18 -3.22
CA ALA A 119 -19.65 3.36 -4.06
C ALA A 119 -20.91 4.22 -3.89
N PRO A 120 -20.78 5.53 -3.58
CA PRO A 120 -21.93 6.41 -3.44
C PRO A 120 -22.76 6.33 -4.72
N LYS A 121 -24.06 6.02 -4.57
CA LYS A 121 -24.99 6.04 -5.69
C LYS A 121 -24.98 7.45 -6.25
N LYS A 122 -24.26 7.64 -7.36
CA LYS A 122 -24.14 8.91 -8.06
C LYS A 122 -25.53 9.55 -8.12
N ALA A 123 -25.70 10.71 -7.49
CA ALA A 123 -26.84 11.57 -7.77
C ALA A 123 -26.74 11.87 -9.27
N ARG A 124 -27.50 11.11 -10.06
CA ARG A 124 -27.64 11.35 -11.48
C ARG A 124 -28.35 12.71 -11.61
N PRO A 125 -27.87 13.61 -12.47
CA PRO A 125 -28.55 14.87 -12.74
C PRO A 125 -29.98 14.60 -13.24
#